data_AF-A0A352UHR4-F1
#
_entry.id   AF-A0A352UHR4-F1
#
_cell.length_a   1.000
_cell.length_b   1.000
_cell.length_c   1.000
_cell.angle_alpha   90.00
_cell.angle_beta   90.00
_cell.angle_gamma   90.00
#
_symmetry.space_group_name_H-M   'P 1'
#
loop_
_entity.id
_entity.type
_entity.pdbx_description
1 polymer ?
#
loop_
_entity_poly.entity_id
_entity_poly.type
_entity_poly.pdbx_seq_one_letter_code
_entity_poly.pdbx_strand_id
1 'polypeptide(L)'
;PLFPGITAYPDVMACGLSAMNPVVHPPGVLMNAGRVEYSRGEFYFYDEGVSPTVADVIMRVDDERLAVGRALGYDLTPANEAFHKAGFGPAGDLWATINGSRMLTALKAPGNLQSRWLTEDIPYGLAAWSKLGAQFGIETPLMRSFVDIGSIVMGFDGWTEGRGPQELGIAGMDIEELKGFLATGVR
;
A
#
# COMPACT_ATOMS: atom_id res chain seq x y z
N PRO A 1 21.35 4.37 -19.29
CA PRO A 1 21.19 3.54 -18.06
C PRO A 1 21.23 2.07 -18.47
N LEU A 2 21.81 1.17 -17.64
CA LEU A 2 21.95 -0.27 -17.94
C LEU A 2 20.58 -0.98 -18.07
N PHE A 3 19.57 -0.43 -17.40
CA PHE A 3 18.18 -0.87 -17.48
C PHE A 3 17.30 0.33 -17.88
N PRO A 4 16.68 0.32 -19.08
CA PRO A 4 15.76 1.37 -19.48
C PRO A 4 14.52 1.37 -18.58
N GLY A 5 14.01 2.55 -18.25
CA GLY A 5 12.80 2.71 -17.42
C GLY A 5 13.02 2.73 -15.89
N ILE A 6 14.25 2.56 -15.40
CA ILE A 6 14.55 2.75 -13.97
C ILE A 6 14.64 4.24 -13.65
N THR A 7 13.95 4.65 -12.58
CA THR A 7 14.05 5.99 -11.97
C THR A 7 14.53 5.85 -10.53
N ALA A 8 15.42 6.73 -10.09
CA ALA A 8 15.90 6.76 -8.72
C ALA A 8 14.88 7.47 -7.81
N TYR A 9 14.63 6.90 -6.64
CA TYR A 9 14.04 7.62 -5.52
C TYR A 9 15.13 8.37 -4.75
N PRO A 10 14.79 9.44 -4.00
CA PRO A 10 15.75 10.16 -3.17
C PRO A 10 16.50 9.26 -2.18
N ASP A 11 15.78 8.30 -1.59
CA ASP A 11 16.32 7.32 -0.64
C ASP A 11 15.40 6.07 -0.56
N VAL A 12 15.78 5.13 0.31
CA VAL A 12 15.04 3.87 0.52
C VAL A 12 13.68 4.07 1.19
N MET A 13 13.47 5.16 1.94
CA MET A 13 12.20 5.46 2.60
C MET A 13 11.17 5.91 1.56
N ALA A 14 11.55 6.83 0.68
CA ALA A 14 10.74 7.23 -0.46
C ALA A 14 10.41 6.04 -1.36
N CYS A 15 11.37 5.14 -1.59
CA CYS A 15 11.16 3.91 -2.36
C CYS A 15 10.11 3.00 -1.69
N GLY A 16 10.25 2.72 -0.39
CA GLY A 16 9.32 1.86 0.35
C GLY A 16 7.89 2.42 0.41
N LEU A 17 7.75 3.73 0.61
CA LEU A 17 6.45 4.42 0.61
C LEU A 17 5.83 4.56 -0.79
N SER A 18 6.57 4.28 -1.85
CA SER A 18 6.07 4.35 -3.23
C SER A 18 5.50 3.02 -3.75
N ALA A 19 5.45 1.98 -2.91
CA ALA A 19 4.79 0.74 -3.27
C ALA A 19 3.26 0.94 -3.38
N MET A 20 2.66 0.46 -4.47
CA MET A 20 1.21 0.62 -4.72
C MET A 20 0.39 -0.56 -4.20
N ASN A 21 0.98 -1.75 -4.09
CA ASN A 21 0.26 -2.96 -3.68
C ASN A 21 -0.42 -2.82 -2.31
N PRO A 22 0.23 -2.29 -1.25
CA PRO A 22 -0.42 -2.17 0.05
C PRO A 22 -1.58 -1.20 0.09
N VAL A 23 -1.61 -0.23 -0.83
CA VAL A 23 -2.73 0.72 -0.94
C VAL A 23 -3.95 0.03 -1.56
N VAL A 24 -3.74 -0.89 -2.51
CA VAL A 24 -4.80 -1.48 -3.34
C VAL A 24 -5.29 -2.83 -2.82
N HIS A 25 -4.37 -3.76 -2.54
CA HIS A 25 -4.74 -5.15 -2.34
C HIS A 25 -5.48 -5.37 -1.01
N PRO A 26 -5.02 -4.89 0.16
CA PRO A 26 -5.74 -5.11 1.42
C PRO A 26 -7.19 -4.60 1.40
N PRO A 27 -7.49 -3.32 1.09
CA PRO A 27 -8.88 -2.87 1.01
C PRO A 27 -9.67 -3.61 -0.07
N GLY A 28 -9.09 -3.81 -1.26
CA GLY A 28 -9.78 -4.49 -2.36
C GLY A 28 -10.15 -5.94 -2.03
N VAL A 29 -9.26 -6.70 -1.39
CA VAL A 29 -9.51 -8.10 -0.99
C VAL A 29 -10.43 -8.17 0.21
N LEU A 30 -10.19 -7.39 1.27
CA LEU A 30 -10.96 -7.48 2.51
C LEU A 30 -12.42 -7.03 2.32
N MET A 31 -12.67 -6.02 1.49
CA MET A 31 -14.04 -5.62 1.12
C MET A 31 -14.74 -6.64 0.19
N ASN A 32 -14.01 -7.62 -0.32
CA ASN A 32 -14.53 -8.73 -1.12
C ASN A 32 -14.32 -10.11 -0.45
N ALA A 33 -13.99 -10.17 0.84
CA ALA A 33 -13.53 -11.41 1.48
C ALA A 33 -14.51 -12.59 1.34
N GLY A 34 -15.80 -12.35 1.60
CA GLY A 34 -16.83 -13.38 1.43
C GLY A 34 -17.00 -13.84 -0.02
N ARG A 35 -16.79 -12.94 -1.00
CA ARG A 35 -16.84 -13.31 -2.43
C ARG A 35 -15.62 -14.14 -2.82
N VAL A 36 -14.43 -13.79 -2.32
CA VAL A 36 -13.20 -14.57 -2.52
C VAL A 36 -13.38 -16.00 -2.01
N GLU A 37 -13.89 -16.18 -0.78
CA GLU A 37 -14.12 -17.51 -0.22
C GLU A 37 -15.19 -18.30 -0.98
N TYR A 38 -16.33 -17.66 -1.28
CA TYR A 38 -17.44 -18.33 -1.97
C TYR A 38 -17.06 -18.79 -3.39
N SER A 39 -16.46 -17.89 -4.16
CA SER A 39 -16.11 -18.14 -5.57
C SER A 39 -14.76 -18.83 -5.75
N ARG A 40 -13.93 -18.94 -4.70
CA ARG A 40 -12.53 -19.36 -4.79
C ARG A 40 -11.72 -18.50 -5.77
N GLY A 41 -11.98 -17.19 -5.74
CA GLY A 41 -11.32 -16.21 -6.61
C GLY A 41 -11.83 -16.20 -8.06
N GLU A 42 -12.91 -16.93 -8.39
CA GLU A 42 -13.49 -16.99 -9.73
C GLU A 42 -14.37 -15.77 -10.06
N PHE A 43 -13.75 -14.59 -9.95
CA PHE A 43 -14.26 -13.31 -10.45
C PHE A 43 -13.07 -12.39 -10.79
N TYR A 44 -13.27 -11.45 -11.70
CA TYR A 44 -12.25 -10.47 -12.07
C TYR A 44 -12.10 -9.43 -10.96
N PHE A 45 -10.93 -9.40 -10.33
CA PHE A 45 -10.69 -8.59 -9.13
C PHE A 45 -10.89 -7.11 -9.39
N TYR A 46 -10.23 -6.59 -10.43
CA TYR A 46 -10.26 -5.17 -10.74
C TYR A 46 -11.55 -4.74 -11.43
N ASP A 47 -12.13 -5.59 -12.27
CA ASP A 47 -13.36 -5.27 -12.99
C ASP A 47 -14.60 -5.37 -12.10
N GLU A 48 -14.70 -6.45 -11.31
CA GLU A 48 -15.90 -6.76 -10.54
C GLU A 48 -15.75 -6.50 -9.03
N GLY A 49 -14.52 -6.54 -8.51
CA GLY A 49 -14.24 -6.36 -7.07
C GLY A 49 -13.90 -4.92 -6.67
N VAL A 50 -13.19 -4.19 -7.53
CA VAL A 50 -12.86 -2.77 -7.32
C VAL A 50 -13.97 -1.89 -7.92
N SER A 51 -15.10 -1.84 -7.22
CA SER A 51 -16.20 -0.91 -7.53
C SER A 51 -15.83 0.55 -7.19
N PRO A 52 -16.60 1.57 -7.64
CA PRO A 52 -16.27 2.97 -7.37
C PRO A 52 -16.06 3.29 -5.88
N THR A 53 -16.93 2.78 -4.99
CA THR A 53 -16.77 2.98 -3.54
C THR A 53 -15.55 2.25 -2.97
N VAL A 54 -15.19 1.08 -3.51
CA VAL A 54 -13.95 0.38 -3.11
C VAL A 54 -12.73 1.18 -3.55
N ALA A 55 -12.75 1.76 -4.76
CA ALA A 55 -11.70 2.65 -5.24
C ALA A 55 -11.58 3.92 -4.38
N ASP A 56 -12.70 4.50 -3.92
CA ASP A 56 -12.69 5.62 -2.99
C ASP A 56 -12.01 5.25 -1.67
N VAL A 57 -12.32 4.08 -1.10
CA VAL A 57 -11.67 3.58 0.12
C VAL A 57 -10.17 3.37 -0.10
N ILE A 58 -9.76 2.80 -1.24
CA ILE A 58 -8.35 2.68 -1.63
C ILE A 58 -7.68 4.06 -1.65
N MET A 59 -8.31 5.07 -2.25
CA MET A 59 -7.75 6.43 -2.29
C MET A 59 -7.69 7.07 -0.90
N ARG A 60 -8.57 6.72 0.05
CA ARG A 60 -8.45 7.19 1.45
C ARG A 60 -7.31 6.53 2.20
N VAL A 61 -6.99 5.27 1.91
CA VAL A 61 -5.75 4.64 2.40
C VAL A 61 -4.53 5.32 1.77
N ASP A 62 -4.62 5.70 0.49
CA ASP A 62 -3.57 6.46 -0.18
C ASP A 62 -3.36 7.84 0.45
N ASP A 63 -4.43 8.56 0.80
CA ASP A 63 -4.36 9.86 1.48
C ASP A 63 -3.52 9.78 2.77
N GLU A 64 -3.68 8.71 3.55
CA GLU A 64 -2.88 8.45 4.76
C GLU A 64 -1.40 8.17 4.41
N ARG A 65 -1.13 7.39 3.37
CA ARG A 65 0.24 7.14 2.87
C ARG A 65 0.92 8.42 2.42
N LEU A 66 0.21 9.27 1.68
CA LEU A 66 0.69 10.56 1.22
C LEU A 66 0.92 11.51 2.40
N ALA A 67 0.09 11.47 3.45
CA ALA A 67 0.30 12.25 4.66
C ALA A 67 1.59 11.86 5.40
N VAL A 68 1.86 10.55 5.53
CA VAL A 68 3.13 10.05 6.08
C VAL A 68 4.32 10.51 5.21
N GLY A 69 4.21 10.38 3.89
CA GLY A 69 5.23 10.86 2.96
C GLY A 69 5.54 12.34 3.11
N ARG A 70 4.51 13.20 3.16
CA ARG A 70 4.67 14.65 3.34
C ARG A 70 5.33 15.00 4.67
N ALA A 71 4.97 14.32 5.75
CA ALA A 71 5.57 14.54 7.07
C ALA A 71 7.09 14.28 7.07
N LEU A 72 7.56 13.37 6.22
CA LEU A 72 8.97 13.03 6.05
C LEU A 72 9.68 13.89 4.98
N GLY A 73 8.95 14.78 4.30
CA GLY A 73 9.48 15.66 3.25
C GLY A 73 9.47 15.06 1.85
N TYR A 74 8.69 14.00 1.61
CA TYR A 74 8.55 13.39 0.29
C TYR A 74 7.28 13.86 -0.44
N ASP A 75 7.42 14.08 -1.75
CA ASP A 75 6.29 14.28 -2.66
C ASP A 75 6.00 12.97 -3.41
N LEU A 76 5.18 12.13 -2.79
CA LEU A 76 4.84 10.80 -3.32
C LEU A 76 3.75 10.93 -4.39
N THR A 77 3.86 10.14 -5.47
CA THR A 77 2.83 10.10 -6.51
C THR A 77 1.55 9.44 -5.96
N PRO A 78 0.36 10.05 -6.13
CA PRO A 78 -0.92 9.43 -5.79
C PRO A 78 -1.20 8.14 -6.58
N ALA A 79 -1.96 7.21 -6.01
CA ALA A 79 -2.15 5.88 -6.58
C ALA A 79 -2.77 5.89 -7.99
N ASN A 80 -3.80 6.72 -8.23
CA ASN A 80 -4.40 6.89 -9.55
C ASN A 80 -3.37 7.37 -10.60
N GLU A 81 -2.55 8.34 -10.25
CA GLU A 81 -1.48 8.81 -11.13
C GLU A 81 -0.39 7.76 -11.35
N ALA A 82 0.00 7.04 -10.30
CA ALA A 82 1.01 5.99 -10.38
C ALA A 82 0.57 4.88 -11.35
N PHE A 83 -0.70 4.47 -11.27
CA PHE A 83 -1.28 3.50 -12.18
C PHE A 83 -1.30 4.01 -13.63
N HIS A 84 -1.71 5.26 -13.84
CA HIS A 84 -1.69 5.86 -15.18
C HIS A 84 -0.26 5.93 -15.75
N LYS A 85 0.71 6.42 -14.97
CA LYS A 85 2.13 6.52 -15.36
C LYS A 85 2.77 5.15 -15.65
N ALA A 86 2.28 4.09 -15.00
CA ALA A 86 2.68 2.71 -15.29
C ALA A 86 2.13 2.16 -16.62
N GLY A 87 1.33 2.95 -17.35
CA GLY A 87 0.76 2.56 -18.63
C GLY A 87 -0.54 1.76 -18.49
N PHE A 88 -1.22 1.85 -17.35
CA PHE A 88 -2.58 1.34 -17.22
C PHE A 88 -3.57 2.32 -17.89
N GLY A 89 -4.83 2.37 -17.43
CA GLY A 89 -5.89 3.09 -18.13
C GLY A 89 -5.74 4.63 -18.14
N PRO A 90 -6.82 5.36 -18.47
CA PRO A 90 -6.77 6.80 -18.64
C PRO A 90 -6.40 7.53 -17.33
N ALA A 91 -5.84 8.73 -17.44
CA ALA A 91 -5.67 9.61 -16.28
C ALA A 91 -7.03 10.03 -15.73
N GLY A 92 -7.15 10.15 -14.41
CA GLY A 92 -8.39 10.56 -13.75
C GLY A 92 -8.52 9.95 -12.37
N ASP A 93 -9.75 9.63 -11.99
CA ASP A 93 -10.00 8.87 -10.77
C ASP A 93 -9.42 7.44 -10.88
N LEU A 94 -9.17 6.82 -9.72
CA LEU A 94 -8.55 5.49 -9.66
C LEU A 94 -9.43 4.43 -10.34
N TRP A 95 -10.74 4.49 -10.17
CA TRP A 95 -11.66 3.51 -10.73
C TRP A 95 -11.61 3.52 -12.26
N ALA A 96 -11.70 4.70 -12.88
CA ALA A 96 -11.59 4.86 -14.33
C ALA A 96 -10.21 4.40 -14.85
N THR A 97 -9.14 4.70 -14.12
CA THR A 97 -7.77 4.28 -14.47
C THR A 97 -7.64 2.75 -14.45
N ILE A 98 -8.17 2.09 -13.43
CA ILE A 98 -8.16 0.63 -13.29
C ILE A 98 -9.05 -0.03 -14.35
N ASN A 99 -10.32 0.39 -14.45
CA ASN A 99 -11.31 -0.24 -15.31
C ASN A 99 -11.00 -0.02 -16.80
N GLY A 100 -10.37 1.11 -17.14
CA GLY A 100 -9.88 1.38 -18.49
C GLY A 100 -8.68 0.51 -18.93
N SER A 101 -8.06 -0.25 -18.02
CA SER A 101 -6.93 -1.12 -18.34
C SER A 101 -7.38 -2.56 -18.61
N ARG A 102 -7.29 -2.99 -19.88
CA ARG A 102 -7.56 -4.38 -20.31
C ARG A 102 -6.72 -5.42 -19.56
N MET A 103 -5.50 -5.07 -19.16
CA MET A 103 -4.62 -5.99 -18.44
C MET A 103 -5.17 -6.26 -17.04
N LEU A 104 -5.41 -5.21 -16.26
CA LEU A 104 -5.95 -5.29 -14.91
C LEU A 104 -7.33 -5.96 -14.86
N THR A 105 -8.26 -5.57 -15.74
CA THR A 105 -9.63 -6.13 -15.74
C THR A 105 -9.70 -7.60 -16.15
N ALA A 106 -8.62 -8.17 -16.70
CA ALA A 106 -8.53 -9.60 -16.98
C ALA A 106 -7.99 -10.43 -15.79
N LEU A 107 -7.56 -9.79 -14.69
CA LEU A 107 -6.97 -10.49 -13.55
C LEU A 107 -8.04 -10.99 -12.58
N LYS A 108 -7.95 -12.27 -12.21
CA LYS A 108 -8.81 -12.87 -11.19
C LYS A 108 -8.38 -12.47 -9.77
N ALA A 109 -9.35 -12.51 -8.87
CA ALA A 109 -9.11 -12.38 -7.44
C ALA A 109 -8.26 -13.55 -6.90
N PRO A 110 -7.62 -13.40 -5.72
CA PRO A 110 -6.89 -14.51 -5.12
C PRO A 110 -7.82 -15.68 -4.85
N GLY A 111 -7.32 -16.91 -4.98
CA GLY A 111 -8.13 -18.11 -4.80
C GLY A 111 -8.56 -18.38 -3.35
N ASN A 112 -7.89 -17.73 -2.38
CA ASN A 112 -8.21 -17.78 -0.96
C ASN A 112 -7.65 -16.53 -0.26
N LEU A 113 -8.00 -16.37 1.02
CA LEU A 113 -7.59 -15.23 1.85
C LEU A 113 -6.17 -15.36 2.43
N GLN A 114 -5.51 -16.51 2.30
CA GLN A 114 -4.09 -16.71 2.68
C GLN A 114 -3.14 -16.25 1.56
N SER A 115 -3.55 -15.26 0.78
CA SER A 115 -2.79 -14.70 -0.33
C SER A 115 -1.72 -13.73 0.16
N ARG A 116 -0.61 -13.64 -0.56
CA ARG A 116 0.41 -12.60 -0.36
C ARG A 116 -0.16 -11.18 -0.44
N TRP A 117 -1.27 -11.00 -1.16
CA TRP A 117 -2.02 -9.74 -1.21
C TRP A 117 -2.50 -9.25 0.16
N LEU A 118 -2.56 -10.15 1.15
CA LEU A 118 -2.76 -9.81 2.56
C LEU A 118 -1.48 -10.07 3.36
N THR A 119 -0.91 -11.27 3.26
CA THR A 119 0.20 -11.71 4.13
C THR A 119 1.53 -10.98 3.90
N GLU A 120 1.69 -10.31 2.76
CA GLU A 120 2.83 -9.43 2.46
C GLU A 120 2.44 -7.95 2.67
N ASP A 121 1.33 -7.53 2.05
CA ASP A 121 0.95 -6.12 1.95
C ASP A 121 0.42 -5.53 3.26
N ILE A 122 -0.12 -6.33 4.18
CA ILE A 122 -0.56 -5.85 5.49
C ILE A 122 0.62 -5.64 6.44
N PRO A 123 1.48 -6.65 6.74
CA PRO A 123 2.54 -6.47 7.72
C PRO A 123 3.65 -5.53 7.21
N TYR A 124 4.02 -5.64 5.94
CA TYR A 124 5.18 -4.91 5.38
C TYR A 124 4.78 -3.65 4.60
N GLY A 125 3.48 -3.39 4.46
CA GLY A 125 2.93 -2.15 3.93
C GLY A 125 2.17 -1.39 5.00
N LEU A 126 0.86 -1.69 5.16
CA LEU A 126 -0.04 -0.91 6.02
C LEU A 126 0.43 -0.79 7.48
N ALA A 127 0.83 -1.91 8.10
CA ALA A 127 1.29 -1.89 9.49
C ALA A 127 2.62 -1.14 9.62
N ALA A 128 3.58 -1.39 8.72
CA ALA A 128 4.86 -0.71 8.70
C ALA A 128 4.71 0.82 8.53
N TRP A 129 3.88 1.25 7.59
CA TRP A 129 3.61 2.67 7.34
C TRP A 129 2.83 3.33 8.46
N SER A 130 1.88 2.64 9.08
CA SER A 130 1.16 3.16 10.25
C SER A 130 2.07 3.33 11.46
N LYS A 131 2.95 2.36 11.74
CA LYS A 131 3.97 2.48 12.81
C LYS A 131 4.94 3.64 12.54
N LEU A 132 5.34 3.82 11.28
CA LEU A 132 6.18 4.94 10.86
C LEU A 132 5.46 6.29 11.06
N GLY A 133 4.21 6.40 10.59
CA GLY A 133 3.38 7.59 10.78
C GLY A 133 3.23 7.97 12.25
N ALA A 134 2.99 6.98 13.11
CA ALA A 134 2.85 7.19 14.56
C ALA A 134 4.11 7.82 15.21
N GLN A 135 5.32 7.46 14.76
CA GLN A 135 6.56 8.10 15.27
C GLN A 135 6.58 9.61 15.01
N PHE A 136 5.95 10.06 13.92
CA PHE A 136 5.91 11.46 13.51
C PHE A 136 4.55 12.12 13.79
N GLY A 137 3.70 11.50 14.63
CA GLY A 137 2.41 12.04 15.04
C GLY A 137 1.36 12.08 13.92
N ILE A 138 1.50 11.24 12.89
CA ILE A 138 0.55 11.11 11.79
C ILE A 138 -0.40 9.96 12.05
N GLU A 139 -1.68 10.28 12.21
CA GLU A 139 -2.76 9.30 12.37
C GLU A 139 -3.10 8.62 11.04
N THR A 140 -3.26 7.29 11.08
CA THR A 140 -3.61 6.47 9.91
C THR A 140 -4.77 5.50 10.24
N PRO A 141 -5.96 6.02 10.59
CA PRO A 141 -7.06 5.19 11.09
C PRO A 141 -7.54 4.10 10.12
N LEU A 142 -7.51 4.34 8.80
CA LEU A 142 -7.89 3.32 7.82
C LEU A 142 -6.83 2.24 7.68
N MET A 143 -5.55 2.60 7.58
CA MET A 143 -4.47 1.59 7.60
C MET A 143 -4.59 0.71 8.84
N ARG A 144 -4.82 1.30 10.02
CA ARG A 144 -5.00 0.57 11.27
C ARG A 144 -6.18 -0.39 11.22
N SER A 145 -7.34 0.10 10.76
CA SER A 145 -8.56 -0.71 10.64
C SER A 145 -8.36 -1.92 9.71
N PHE A 146 -7.67 -1.73 8.58
CA PHE A 146 -7.38 -2.82 7.65
C PHE A 146 -6.33 -3.81 8.20
N VAL A 147 -5.36 -3.36 8.99
CA VAL A 147 -4.43 -4.27 9.69
C VAL A 147 -5.17 -5.09 10.74
N ASP A 148 -6.07 -4.49 11.52
CA ASP A 148 -6.83 -5.19 12.56
C ASP A 148 -7.76 -6.27 11.95
N ILE A 149 -8.54 -5.90 10.92
CA ILE A 149 -9.41 -6.86 10.20
C ILE A 149 -8.56 -7.91 9.48
N GLY A 150 -7.50 -7.48 8.81
CA GLY A 150 -6.61 -8.34 8.06
C GLY A 150 -5.91 -9.37 8.95
N SER A 151 -5.55 -9.01 10.17
CA SER A 151 -4.93 -9.94 11.13
C SER A 151 -5.86 -11.09 11.49
N ILE A 152 -7.16 -10.81 11.66
CA ILE A 152 -8.18 -11.86 11.85
C ILE A 152 -8.26 -12.77 10.63
N VAL A 153 -8.29 -12.17 9.43
CA VAL A 153 -8.42 -12.90 8.16
C VAL A 153 -7.18 -13.76 7.84
N MET A 154 -5.99 -13.25 8.09
CA MET A 154 -4.73 -13.96 7.89
C MET A 154 -4.51 -15.04 8.95
N GLY A 155 -5.11 -14.90 10.14
CA GLY A 155 -4.92 -15.84 11.25
C GLY A 155 -3.65 -15.59 12.07
N PHE A 156 -3.00 -14.43 11.86
CA PHE A 156 -1.85 -13.97 12.63
C PHE A 156 -1.86 -12.45 12.75
N ASP A 157 -1.17 -11.91 13.76
CA ASP A 157 -1.14 -10.48 14.02
C ASP A 157 -0.19 -9.73 13.06
N GLY A 158 -0.78 -8.94 12.15
CA GLY A 158 -0.04 -8.11 11.21
C GLY A 158 0.78 -7.01 11.88
N TRP A 159 0.42 -6.60 13.10
CA TRP A 159 1.20 -5.63 13.87
C TRP A 159 2.50 -6.24 14.38
N THR A 160 2.53 -7.50 14.80
CA THR A 160 3.76 -8.11 15.32
C THR A 160 4.67 -8.62 14.22
N GLU A 161 4.12 -9.14 13.12
CA GLU A 161 4.91 -9.65 12.00
C GLU A 161 5.56 -8.53 11.17
N GLY A 162 4.93 -7.35 11.11
CA GLY A 162 5.41 -6.21 10.35
C GLY A 162 6.59 -5.47 10.99
N ARG A 163 7.52 -4.98 10.17
CA ARG A 163 8.65 -4.15 10.65
C ARG A 163 8.22 -2.70 10.85
N GLY A 164 8.50 -2.15 12.02
CA GLY A 164 8.31 -0.73 12.34
C GLY A 164 9.62 -0.02 12.65
N PRO A 165 9.56 1.21 13.21
CA PRO A 165 10.75 1.98 13.56
C PRO A 165 11.76 1.25 14.44
N GLN A 166 11.29 0.39 15.35
CA GLN A 166 12.15 -0.43 16.22
C GLN A 166 12.97 -1.44 15.42
N GLU A 167 12.31 -2.27 14.62
CA GLU A 167 12.98 -3.31 13.81
C GLU A 167 13.86 -2.72 12.70
N LEU A 168 13.51 -1.51 12.23
CA LEU A 168 14.28 -0.77 11.23
C LEU A 168 15.45 0.01 11.83
N GLY A 169 15.59 0.07 13.17
CA GLY A 169 16.67 0.79 13.84
C GLY A 169 16.56 2.31 13.82
N ILE A 170 15.39 2.84 13.45
CA ILE A 170 15.10 4.29 13.33
C ILE A 170 14.19 4.83 14.44
N ALA A 171 13.89 3.98 15.44
CA ALA A 171 13.05 4.35 16.57
C ALA A 171 13.63 5.57 17.32
N GLY A 172 12.78 6.58 17.47
CA GLY A 172 13.08 7.81 18.20
C GLY A 172 13.94 8.83 17.44
N MET A 173 14.32 8.54 16.19
CA MET A 173 14.96 9.54 15.33
C MET A 173 13.97 10.65 14.99
N ASP A 174 14.42 11.89 15.09
CA ASP A 174 13.73 13.01 14.45
C ASP A 174 13.93 12.98 12.92
N ILE A 175 13.29 13.93 12.21
CA ILE A 175 13.33 13.99 10.75
C ILE A 175 14.75 14.23 10.22
N GLU A 176 15.57 15.03 10.90
CA GLU A 176 16.91 15.37 10.44
C GLU A 176 17.89 14.22 10.71
N GLU A 177 17.78 13.56 11.87
CA GLU A 177 18.50 12.32 12.17
C GLU A 177 18.15 11.22 11.17
N LEU A 178 16.87 11.04 10.86
CA LEU A 178 16.42 10.05 9.88
C LEU A 178 17.02 10.33 8.49
N LYS A 179 16.98 11.58 8.01
CA LYS A 179 17.58 11.95 6.72
C LYS A 179 19.09 11.70 6.71
N GLY A 180 19.79 12.06 7.79
CA GLY A 180 21.22 11.79 7.94
C GLY A 180 21.53 10.29 7.86
N PHE A 181 20.73 9.48 8.56
CA PHE A 181 20.85 8.02 8.53
C PHE A 181 20.58 7.44 7.14
N LEU A 182 19.52 7.88 6.47
CA LEU A 182 19.17 7.41 5.12
C LEU A 182 20.23 7.76 4.07
N ALA A 183 20.92 8.89 4.22
CA ALA A 183 21.96 9.34 3.30
C ALA A 183 23.31 8.65 3.56
N THR A 184 23.63 8.32 4.81
CA THR A 184 25.00 7.93 5.20
C THR A 184 25.12 6.52 5.80
N GLY A 185 24.02 5.95 6.28
CA GLY A 185 23.99 4.71 7.06
C GLY A 185 24.52 4.84 8.49
N VAL A 186 24.82 6.06 8.96
CA VAL A 186 25.33 6.34 10.31
C VAL A 186 24.22 6.93 11.17
N ARG A 187 24.04 6.36 12.37
CA ARG A 187 23.09 6.83 13.37
C ARG A 187 23.73 7.88 14.28
#